data_AF-A0A7X9G9V5-F1
#
_entry.id   AF-A0A7X9G9V5-F1
#
_cell.length_a   1.000
_cell.length_b   1.000
_cell.length_c   1.000
_cell.angle_alpha   90.00
_cell.angle_beta   90.00
_cell.angle_gamma   90.00
#
_symmetry.space_group_name_H-M   'P 1'
#
loop_
_entity.id
_entity.type
_entity.pdbx_description
1 polymer ?
#
loop_
_entity_poly.entity_id
_entity_poly.type
_entity_poly.pdbx_seq_one_letter_code
_entity_poly.pdbx_strand_id
1 'polypeptide(L)'
;MKNRLRILAFALLGSGGLLAQSKAGSQSPADTLQLPSAQPTHAQQSDRPPAKYRWTLAEAKQLALERSPTLAQAKARIDRAVAEVDIANSAYWPTLDVVAGATRNRDKATRPNRDYDNKSSYRVGLASDWLLFDGFQRRFNALSAKYGLNSSTESHHDVQRLLLQAVSTAFHVALLSQDSMEIARQDASFNRLLLEDARKRHAGGVAPPSEVLNFELQVGNAEVDYIAAERAWRQAIVVLASLLAVSEDDIWAKVELIPPSPELLHYELSLPKLLNVALERRPDLRIA
;
A
#
# COMPACT_ATOMS: atom_id res chain seq x y z
N MET A 1 55.51 -29.85 24.58
CA MET A 1 56.49 -28.76 24.47
C MET A 1 55.76 -27.46 24.74
N LYS A 2 56.06 -26.86 25.89
CA LYS A 2 56.80 -25.59 26.03
C LYS A 2 55.82 -24.42 25.91
N ASN A 3 55.35 -23.92 27.06
CA ASN A 3 56.04 -22.93 27.91
C ASN A 3 55.58 -21.52 27.50
N ARG A 4 54.89 -20.81 28.40
CA ARG A 4 55.46 -19.87 29.40
C ARG A 4 56.02 -18.62 28.70
N LEU A 5 55.80 -17.40 29.16
CA LEU A 5 56.25 -16.77 30.42
C LEU A 5 55.77 -15.29 30.22
N ARG A 6 55.11 -14.59 31.19
CA ARG A 6 55.73 -13.75 32.26
C ARG A 6 56.38 -12.45 31.70
N ILE A 7 56.43 -11.28 32.35
CA ILE A 7 56.02 -10.74 33.67
C ILE A 7 56.64 -9.31 33.77
N LEU A 8 56.14 -8.48 34.72
CA LEU A 8 56.80 -7.33 35.41
C LEU A 8 57.07 -6.04 34.59
N ALA A 9 57.17 -4.82 35.13
CA ALA A 9 57.30 -4.26 36.49
C ALA A 9 56.85 -2.77 36.43
N PHE A 10 56.17 -2.19 37.43
CA PHE A 10 56.65 -1.58 38.68
C PHE A 10 57.50 -0.28 38.55
N ALA A 11 56.94 0.84 39.01
CA ALA A 11 57.62 2.04 39.54
C ALA A 11 56.54 2.84 40.34
N LEU A 12 56.44 2.80 41.67
CA LEU A 12 57.22 3.41 42.77
C LEU A 12 57.25 4.96 42.85
N LEU A 13 56.79 5.40 44.03
CA LEU A 13 57.19 6.57 44.84
C LEU A 13 56.63 7.97 44.52
N GLY A 14 56.02 8.57 45.55
CA GLY A 14 55.66 9.98 45.62
C GLY A 14 54.91 10.34 46.91
N SER A 15 55.66 10.40 48.01
CA SER A 15 55.26 10.86 49.36
C SER A 15 54.87 12.34 49.41
N GLY A 16 53.92 12.70 50.29
CA GLY A 16 53.74 14.09 50.77
C GLY A 16 52.43 14.28 51.52
N GLY A 17 52.50 14.35 52.86
CA GLY A 17 51.35 14.68 53.71
C GLY A 17 51.19 16.19 53.91
N LEU A 18 49.99 16.61 54.32
CA LEU A 18 49.82 17.71 55.27
C LEU A 18 48.40 17.68 55.90
N LEU A 19 48.36 17.93 57.20
CA LEU A 19 47.17 18.16 58.02
C LEU A 19 46.46 19.46 57.66
N ALA A 20 45.12 19.46 57.71
CA ALA A 20 44.33 20.55 58.31
C ALA A 20 42.87 20.11 58.54
N GLN A 21 42.44 20.22 59.79
CA GLN A 21 41.03 20.15 60.20
C GLN A 21 40.26 21.36 59.65
N SER A 22 38.93 21.25 59.50
CA SER A 22 37.97 22.17 60.13
C SER A 22 36.56 22.11 59.52
N LYS A 23 35.59 22.11 60.43
CA LYS A 23 34.18 22.53 60.32
C LYS A 23 33.15 21.58 59.69
N ALA A 24 32.40 20.99 60.63
CA ALA A 24 30.97 20.76 60.52
C ALA A 24 30.24 22.02 60.02
N GLY A 25 29.38 21.81 59.03
CA GLY A 25 28.43 22.79 58.50
C GLY A 25 27.32 22.02 57.79
N SER A 26 26.23 21.81 58.51
CA SER A 26 24.97 21.29 58.01
C SER A 26 24.45 22.12 56.82
N GLN A 27 24.18 21.47 55.68
CA GLN A 27 23.23 21.97 54.69
C GLN A 27 22.80 20.81 53.77
N SER A 28 21.54 20.40 53.91
CA SER A 28 20.78 19.76 52.84
C SER A 28 20.41 20.85 51.84
N PRO A 29 20.55 20.61 50.53
CA PRO A 29 19.33 20.46 49.75
C PRO A 29 19.41 19.35 48.70
N ALA A 30 18.25 18.94 48.23
CA ALA A 30 18.01 17.96 47.19
C ALA A 30 18.84 18.23 45.93
N ASP A 31 19.87 17.41 45.70
CA ASP A 31 20.50 17.28 44.40
C ASP A 31 19.71 16.27 43.56
N THR A 32 19.15 16.82 42.50
CA THR A 32 18.47 16.15 41.40
C THR A 32 19.34 15.01 40.87
N LEU A 33 18.84 13.77 40.93
CA LEU A 33 19.41 12.65 40.17
C LEU A 33 19.27 12.96 38.67
N GLN A 34 20.27 13.64 38.10
CA GLN A 34 20.42 13.78 36.65
C GLN A 34 20.76 12.40 36.08
N LEU A 35 19.76 11.75 35.50
CA LEU A 35 19.96 10.65 34.56
C LEU A 35 20.91 11.14 33.45
N PRO A 36 21.97 10.41 33.09
CA PRO A 36 22.81 10.78 31.97
C PRO A 36 21.94 10.87 30.72
N SER A 37 21.92 12.04 30.10
CA SER A 37 21.28 12.31 28.83
C SER A 37 21.90 11.41 27.76
N ALA A 38 21.21 10.32 27.44
CA ALA A 38 21.52 9.51 26.26
C ALA A 38 21.23 10.37 25.03
N GLN A 39 22.24 11.08 24.55
CA GLN A 39 22.23 11.61 23.19
C GLN A 39 22.09 10.42 22.23
N PRO A 40 21.20 10.48 21.23
CA PRO A 40 21.14 9.45 20.21
C PRO A 40 22.46 9.46 19.45
N THR A 41 23.32 8.48 19.76
CA THR A 41 24.52 8.21 18.98
C THR A 41 24.06 7.90 17.57
N HIS A 42 24.50 8.70 16.60
CA HIS A 42 24.23 8.48 15.19
C HIS A 42 24.52 7.01 14.85
N ALA A 43 23.44 6.29 14.51
CA ALA A 43 23.46 4.87 14.23
C ALA A 43 24.47 4.57 13.11
N GLN A 44 25.32 3.57 13.37
CA GLN A 44 26.19 2.95 12.40
C GLN A 44 25.44 2.64 11.10
N GLN A 45 26.03 3.06 9.99
CA GLN A 45 25.64 2.65 8.64
C GLN A 45 25.50 1.13 8.60
N SER A 46 24.29 0.70 8.28
CA SER A 46 23.87 -0.68 8.24
C SER A 46 24.55 -1.42 7.09
N ASP A 47 25.09 -2.59 7.39
CA ASP A 47 25.65 -3.59 6.47
C ASP A 47 24.54 -4.28 5.63
N ARG A 48 23.48 -3.53 5.30
CA ARG A 48 22.30 -4.02 4.57
C ARG A 48 22.57 -3.85 3.07
N PRO A 49 22.36 -4.89 2.24
CA PRO A 49 22.45 -4.72 0.79
C PRO A 49 21.53 -3.58 0.33
N PRO A 50 21.93 -2.80 -0.68
CA PRO A 50 21.16 -1.63 -1.11
C PRO A 50 19.74 -2.05 -1.48
N ALA A 51 18.75 -1.35 -0.92
CA ALA A 51 17.35 -1.60 -1.22
C ALA A 51 17.11 -1.40 -2.72
N LYS A 52 16.56 -2.41 -3.38
CA LYS A 52 16.21 -2.35 -4.81
C LYS A 52 15.11 -1.33 -5.07
N TYR A 53 14.19 -1.18 -4.13
CA TYR A 53 13.08 -0.24 -4.17
C TYR A 53 13.18 0.74 -3.02
N ARG A 54 13.21 2.03 -3.35
CA ARG A 54 13.08 3.12 -2.39
C ARG A 54 11.81 3.86 -2.76
N TRP A 55 10.83 3.87 -1.88
CA TRP A 55 9.53 4.49 -2.14
C TRP A 55 9.22 5.58 -1.13
N THR A 56 9.06 6.79 -1.64
CA THR A 56 8.27 7.83 -0.98
C THR A 56 6.78 7.58 -1.20
N LEU A 57 5.93 8.19 -0.37
CA LEU A 57 4.48 8.14 -0.57
C LEU A 57 4.06 8.67 -1.95
N ALA A 58 4.75 9.69 -2.46
CA ALA A 58 4.46 10.27 -3.77
C ALA A 58 4.79 9.29 -4.90
N GLU A 59 5.95 8.64 -4.86
CA GLU A 59 6.36 7.63 -5.83
C GLU A 59 5.44 6.40 -5.79
N ALA A 60 5.05 5.95 -4.60
CA ALA A 60 4.10 4.85 -4.45
C ALA A 60 2.75 5.19 -5.12
N LYS A 61 2.24 6.41 -4.91
CA LYS A 61 1.00 6.87 -5.58
C LYS A 61 1.14 6.93 -7.09
N GLN A 62 2.23 7.52 -7.59
CA GLN A 62 2.54 7.61 -9.01
C GLN A 62 2.56 6.22 -9.65
N LEU A 63 3.30 5.28 -9.03
CA LEU A 63 3.43 3.92 -9.52
C LEU A 63 2.10 3.17 -9.55
N ALA A 64 1.26 3.36 -8.52
CA ALA A 64 -0.09 2.79 -8.49
C ALA A 64 -0.98 3.31 -9.61
N LEU A 65 -0.93 4.61 -9.91
CA LEU A 65 -1.71 5.21 -11.00
C LEU A 65 -1.27 4.66 -12.36
N GLU A 66 0.01 4.44 -12.57
CA GLU A 66 0.56 3.96 -13.83
C GLU A 66 0.26 2.48 -14.09
N ARG A 67 0.22 1.66 -13.04
CA ARG A 67 0.17 0.18 -13.18
C ARG A 67 -1.14 -0.47 -12.74
N SER A 68 -2.07 0.27 -12.15
CA SER A 68 -3.29 -0.32 -11.57
C SER A 68 -4.21 -0.95 -12.63
N PRO A 69 -4.47 -2.27 -12.56
CA PRO A 69 -5.45 -2.93 -13.43
C PRO A 69 -6.88 -2.41 -13.19
N THR A 70 -7.21 -2.04 -11.96
CA THR A 70 -8.52 -1.49 -11.61
C THR A 70 -8.77 -0.15 -12.30
N LEU A 71 -7.74 0.70 -12.39
CA LEU A 71 -7.84 1.97 -13.10
C LEU A 71 -7.95 1.75 -14.62
N ALA A 72 -7.19 0.80 -15.17
CA ALA A 72 -7.31 0.40 -16.57
C ALA A 72 -8.72 -0.12 -16.91
N GLN A 73 -9.33 -0.91 -16.02
CA GLN A 73 -10.71 -1.36 -16.18
C GLN A 73 -11.70 -0.19 -16.16
N ALA A 74 -11.52 0.77 -15.25
CA ALA A 74 -12.37 1.97 -15.20
C ALA A 74 -12.25 2.80 -16.49
N LYS A 75 -11.04 2.92 -17.05
CA LYS A 75 -10.83 3.59 -18.35
C LYS A 75 -11.54 2.86 -19.50
N ALA A 76 -11.46 1.53 -19.55
CA ALA A 76 -12.18 0.76 -20.56
C ALA A 76 -13.71 0.93 -20.48
N ARG A 77 -14.27 1.21 -19.29
CA ARG A 77 -15.69 1.57 -19.14
C ARG A 77 -16.02 2.93 -19.75
N ILE A 78 -15.11 3.90 -19.68
CA ILE A 78 -15.25 5.18 -20.40
C ILE A 78 -15.25 4.93 -21.90
N ASP A 79 -14.28 4.17 -22.42
CA ASP A 79 -14.18 3.87 -23.85
C ASP A 79 -15.46 3.20 -24.38
N ARG A 80 -16.03 2.27 -23.59
CA ARG A 80 -17.34 1.67 -23.88
C ARG A 80 -18.46 2.72 -23.90
N ALA A 81 -18.51 3.61 -22.91
CA ALA A 81 -19.55 4.63 -22.85
C ALA A 81 -19.44 5.64 -24.01
N VAL A 82 -18.23 5.93 -24.50
CA VAL A 82 -18.02 6.71 -25.73
C VAL A 82 -18.65 5.99 -26.93
N ALA A 83 -18.38 4.69 -27.09
CA ALA A 83 -18.98 3.90 -28.17
C ALA A 83 -20.52 3.84 -28.06
N GLU A 84 -21.07 3.79 -26.86
CA GLU A 84 -22.53 3.84 -26.64
C GLU A 84 -23.13 5.20 -27.06
N VAL A 85 -22.40 6.32 -26.86
CA VAL A 85 -22.78 7.63 -27.39
C VAL A 85 -22.75 7.64 -28.92
N ASP A 86 -21.74 7.02 -29.54
CA ASP A 86 -21.63 6.93 -31.00
C ASP A 86 -22.76 6.09 -31.60
N ILE A 87 -23.11 4.96 -30.97
CA ILE A 87 -24.27 4.14 -31.34
C ILE A 87 -25.57 4.94 -31.19
N ALA A 88 -25.73 5.71 -30.11
CA ALA A 88 -26.92 6.55 -29.95
C ALA A 88 -27.00 7.65 -31.02
N ASN A 89 -25.85 8.20 -31.44
CA ASN A 89 -25.78 9.19 -32.51
C ASN A 89 -25.93 8.57 -33.92
N SER A 90 -25.63 7.28 -34.10
CA SER A 90 -25.79 6.61 -35.40
C SER A 90 -27.26 6.56 -35.83
N ALA A 91 -28.18 6.58 -34.86
CA ALA A 91 -29.63 6.61 -35.13
C ALA A 91 -30.08 7.81 -35.98
N TYR A 92 -29.31 8.91 -36.04
CA TYR A 92 -29.61 10.08 -36.87
C TYR A 92 -29.36 9.85 -38.37
N TRP A 93 -28.65 8.79 -38.72
CA TRP A 93 -28.30 8.45 -40.09
C TRP A 93 -29.18 7.30 -40.61
N PRO A 94 -29.39 7.20 -41.93
CA PRO A 94 -30.04 6.04 -42.53
C PRO A 94 -29.20 4.78 -42.29
N THR A 95 -29.86 3.63 -42.10
CA THR A 95 -29.17 2.34 -42.20
C THR A 95 -29.08 1.94 -43.67
N LEU A 96 -28.00 1.26 -44.04
CA LEU A 96 -27.78 0.74 -45.38
C LEU A 96 -27.35 -0.71 -45.25
N ASP A 97 -28.19 -1.62 -45.74
CA ASP A 97 -28.02 -3.04 -45.59
C ASP A 97 -27.93 -3.71 -46.96
N VAL A 98 -27.00 -4.67 -47.08
CA VAL A 98 -26.91 -5.54 -48.25
C VAL A 98 -27.72 -6.79 -47.96
N VAL A 99 -28.78 -7.02 -48.72
CA VAL A 99 -29.64 -8.18 -48.57
C VAL A 99 -29.42 -9.12 -49.74
N ALA A 100 -28.91 -10.32 -49.44
CA ALA A 100 -28.74 -11.40 -50.40
C ALA A 100 -29.49 -12.64 -49.92
N GLY A 101 -30.23 -13.30 -50.82
CA GLY A 101 -31.02 -14.48 -50.49
C GLY A 101 -31.21 -15.39 -51.69
N ALA A 102 -31.22 -16.70 -51.44
CA ALA A 102 -31.56 -17.72 -52.40
C ALA A 102 -32.76 -18.51 -51.87
N THR A 103 -33.78 -18.70 -52.69
CA THR A 103 -34.96 -19.48 -52.33
C THR A 103 -35.16 -20.56 -53.38
N ARG A 104 -35.39 -21.78 -52.93
CA ARG A 104 -35.74 -22.90 -53.80
C ARG A 104 -37.07 -23.48 -53.35
N ASN A 105 -38.09 -23.31 -54.17
CA ASN A 105 -39.39 -23.90 -53.94
C ASN A 105 -39.52 -25.19 -54.75
N ARG A 106 -39.93 -26.26 -54.06
CA ARG A 106 -40.23 -27.56 -54.65
C ARG A 106 -41.68 -27.88 -54.35
N ASP A 107 -42.53 -27.65 -55.33
CA ASP A 107 -43.94 -28.02 -55.21
C ASP A 107 -44.09 -29.52 -55.53
N LYS A 108 -44.77 -30.25 -54.63
CA LYS A 108 -45.21 -31.63 -54.91
C LYS A 108 -46.58 -31.58 -55.55
N ALA A 109 -46.71 -32.14 -56.75
CA ALA A 109 -48.00 -32.25 -57.42
C ALA A 109 -48.98 -33.08 -56.57
N THR A 110 -50.08 -32.46 -56.12
CA THR A 110 -51.18 -33.12 -55.41
C THR A 110 -52.24 -33.69 -56.34
N ARG A 111 -52.05 -33.60 -57.66
CA ARG A 111 -52.98 -34.10 -58.69
C ARG A 111 -52.23 -34.84 -59.81
N PRO A 112 -52.79 -35.92 -60.38
CA PRO A 112 -52.18 -36.59 -61.52
C PRO A 112 -52.23 -35.65 -62.73
N ASN A 113 -51.11 -35.52 -63.45
CA ASN A 113 -50.92 -34.71 -64.67
C ASN A 113 -50.51 -33.22 -64.52
N ARG A 114 -49.76 -32.85 -63.47
CA ARG A 114 -49.12 -31.52 -63.37
C ARG A 114 -47.61 -31.66 -63.19
N ASP A 115 -46.84 -30.99 -64.03
CA ASP A 115 -45.37 -31.00 -63.99
C ASP A 115 -44.83 -30.44 -62.66
N TYR A 116 -43.70 -31.01 -62.23
CA TYR A 116 -42.93 -30.51 -61.10
C TYR A 116 -42.33 -29.15 -61.43
N ASP A 117 -42.86 -28.08 -60.86
CA ASP A 117 -42.31 -26.73 -61.03
C ASP A 117 -41.28 -26.47 -59.91
N ASN A 118 -40.01 -26.73 -60.21
CA ASN A 118 -38.90 -26.44 -59.29
C ASN A 118 -38.34 -25.06 -59.61
N LYS A 119 -38.80 -24.04 -58.87
CA LYS A 119 -38.32 -22.64 -59.03
C LYS A 119 -37.20 -22.35 -58.04
N SER A 120 -36.06 -21.92 -58.57
CA SER A 120 -35.00 -21.28 -57.81
C SER A 120 -34.99 -19.79 -58.12
N SER A 121 -34.98 -18.95 -57.09
CA SER A 121 -34.77 -17.51 -57.21
C SER A 121 -33.58 -17.09 -56.36
N TYR A 122 -32.82 -16.14 -56.90
CA TYR A 122 -31.73 -15.48 -56.22
C TYR A 122 -32.03 -13.99 -56.24
N ARG A 123 -31.88 -13.32 -55.10
CA ARG A 123 -32.03 -11.88 -54.99
C ARG A 123 -30.83 -11.32 -54.25
N VAL A 124 -30.24 -10.29 -54.82
CA VAL A 124 -29.26 -9.43 -54.15
C VAL A 124 -29.78 -8.01 -54.33
N GLY A 125 -29.82 -7.24 -53.25
CA GLY A 125 -30.29 -5.86 -53.27
C GLY A 125 -29.70 -5.06 -52.11
N LEU A 126 -29.82 -3.74 -52.23
CA LEU A 126 -29.53 -2.80 -51.16
C LEU A 126 -30.86 -2.34 -50.56
N ALA A 127 -30.97 -2.37 -49.24
CA ALA A 127 -32.09 -1.82 -48.49
C ALA A 127 -31.58 -0.63 -47.68
N SER A 128 -32.35 0.46 -47.62
CA SER A 128 -32.04 1.59 -46.77
C SER A 128 -33.29 2.09 -46.06
N ASP A 129 -33.17 2.27 -44.76
CA ASP A 129 -34.26 2.70 -43.89
C ASP A 129 -33.83 3.97 -43.15
N TRP A 130 -34.66 5.01 -43.23
CA TRP A 130 -34.42 6.27 -42.54
C TRP A 130 -35.65 6.78 -41.81
N LEU A 131 -35.58 6.78 -40.49
CA LEU A 131 -36.62 7.37 -39.66
C LEU A 131 -36.42 8.88 -39.59
N LEU A 132 -37.27 9.64 -40.29
CA LEU A 132 -37.19 11.11 -40.35
C LEU A 132 -37.65 11.78 -39.05
N PHE A 133 -38.62 11.20 -38.35
CA PHE A 133 -39.15 11.75 -37.11
C PHE A 133 -39.63 10.64 -36.17
N ASP A 134 -39.24 10.74 -34.91
CA ASP A 134 -39.49 9.75 -33.86
C ASP A 134 -39.96 10.40 -32.54
N GLY A 135 -40.54 11.61 -32.62
CA GLY A 135 -41.00 12.31 -31.41
C GLY A 135 -39.89 12.71 -30.45
N PHE A 136 -38.68 12.98 -30.96
CA PHE A 136 -37.47 13.33 -30.19
C PHE A 136 -36.84 12.18 -29.39
N GLN A 137 -37.28 10.94 -29.57
CA GLN A 137 -36.74 9.78 -28.84
C GLN A 137 -35.21 9.64 -29.03
N ARG A 138 -34.70 9.77 -30.25
CA ARG A 138 -33.24 9.78 -30.56
C ARG A 138 -32.47 10.85 -29.79
N ARG A 139 -33.08 12.01 -29.55
CA ARG A 139 -32.45 13.12 -28.82
C ARG A 139 -32.31 12.78 -27.36
N PHE A 140 -33.36 12.26 -26.74
CA PHE A 140 -33.31 11.83 -25.34
C PHE A 140 -32.39 10.62 -25.15
N ASN A 141 -32.35 9.69 -26.12
CA ASN A 141 -31.42 8.56 -26.09
C ASN A 141 -29.96 9.00 -26.17
N ALA A 142 -29.62 9.89 -27.10
CA ALA A 142 -28.27 10.44 -27.22
C ALA A 142 -27.87 11.26 -25.97
N LEU A 143 -28.81 12.02 -25.40
CA LEU A 143 -28.59 12.77 -24.17
C LEU A 143 -28.36 11.84 -22.97
N SER A 144 -29.16 10.78 -22.86
CA SER A 144 -29.00 9.73 -21.83
C SER A 144 -27.63 9.05 -21.94
N ALA A 145 -27.21 8.66 -23.15
CA ALA A 145 -25.88 8.09 -23.37
C ALA A 145 -24.74 9.05 -22.97
N LYS A 146 -24.89 10.35 -23.25
CA LYS A 146 -23.91 11.37 -22.82
C LYS A 146 -23.82 11.49 -21.29
N TYR A 147 -24.96 11.43 -20.58
CA TYR A 147 -24.94 11.38 -19.12
C TYR A 147 -24.31 10.08 -18.60
N GLY A 148 -24.53 8.95 -19.27
CA GLY A 148 -23.85 7.68 -18.98
C GLY A 148 -22.33 7.75 -19.15
N LEU A 149 -21.83 8.45 -20.18
CA LEU A 149 -20.41 8.74 -20.37
C LEU A 149 -19.86 9.64 -19.25
N ASN A 150 -20.58 10.69 -18.87
CA ASN A 150 -20.17 11.56 -17.77
C ASN A 150 -20.10 10.76 -16.44
N SER A 151 -21.13 9.94 -16.16
CA SER A 151 -21.15 9.06 -14.99
C SER A 151 -19.97 8.08 -14.97
N SER A 152 -19.62 7.48 -16.11
CA SER A 152 -18.46 6.60 -16.24
C SER A 152 -17.14 7.34 -16.01
N THR A 153 -17.05 8.60 -16.43
CA THR A 153 -15.87 9.46 -16.23
C THR A 153 -15.69 9.82 -14.74
N GLU A 154 -16.76 10.22 -14.06
CA GLU A 154 -16.70 10.49 -12.62
C GLU A 154 -16.42 9.22 -11.81
N SER A 155 -16.98 8.08 -12.22
CA SER A 155 -16.67 6.77 -11.62
C SER A 155 -15.18 6.43 -11.73
N HIS A 156 -14.53 6.74 -12.86
CA HIS A 156 -13.09 6.58 -13.02
C HIS A 156 -12.29 7.48 -12.05
N HIS A 157 -12.67 8.75 -11.90
CA HIS A 157 -12.05 9.63 -10.92
C HIS A 157 -12.24 9.13 -9.47
N ASP A 158 -13.41 8.54 -9.15
CA ASP A 158 -13.64 7.98 -7.82
C ASP A 158 -12.77 6.74 -7.56
N VAL A 159 -12.66 5.84 -8.54
CA VAL A 159 -11.74 4.69 -8.48
C VAL A 159 -10.29 5.15 -8.28
N GLN A 160 -9.87 6.20 -9.00
CA GLN A 160 -8.55 6.80 -8.85
C GLN A 160 -8.34 7.34 -7.42
N ARG A 161 -9.31 8.08 -6.89
CA ARG A 161 -9.28 8.64 -5.52
C ARG A 161 -9.19 7.53 -4.47
N LEU A 162 -10.01 6.49 -4.59
CA LEU A 162 -10.02 5.35 -3.67
C LEU A 162 -8.70 4.57 -3.72
N LEU A 163 -8.12 4.38 -4.91
CA LEU A 163 -6.80 3.77 -5.07
C LEU A 163 -5.71 4.58 -4.35
N LEU A 164 -5.67 5.90 -4.57
CA LEU A 164 -4.70 6.77 -3.91
C LEU A 164 -4.85 6.79 -2.39
N GLN A 165 -6.09 6.72 -1.89
CA GLN A 165 -6.37 6.58 -0.47
C GLN A 165 -5.88 5.23 0.06
N ALA A 166 -6.19 4.12 -0.62
CA ALA A 166 -5.75 2.78 -0.22
C ALA A 166 -4.22 2.67 -0.17
N VAL A 167 -3.52 3.20 -1.19
CA VAL A 167 -2.05 3.26 -1.22
C VAL A 167 -1.52 4.09 -0.05
N SER A 168 -2.14 5.24 0.24
CA SER A 168 -1.74 6.07 1.38
C SER A 168 -1.87 5.31 2.69
N THR A 169 -3.01 4.66 2.94
CA THR A 169 -3.23 3.88 4.16
C THR A 169 -2.24 2.73 4.27
N ALA A 170 -2.08 1.94 3.20
CA ALA A 170 -1.15 0.80 3.19
C ALA A 170 0.30 1.24 3.43
N PHE A 171 0.72 2.36 2.85
CA PHE A 171 2.06 2.93 3.05
C PHE A 171 2.31 3.31 4.51
N HIS A 172 1.37 4.01 5.17
CA HIS A 172 1.52 4.38 6.58
C HIS A 172 1.46 3.17 7.51
N VAL A 173 0.62 2.17 7.21
CA VAL A 173 0.60 0.90 7.97
C VAL A 173 1.92 0.16 7.82
N ALA A 174 2.54 0.17 6.63
CA ALA A 174 3.85 -0.44 6.40
C ALA A 174 4.97 0.28 7.15
N LEU A 175 4.96 1.63 7.19
CA LEU A 175 5.89 2.40 8.02
C LEU A 175 5.71 2.10 9.52
N LEU A 176 4.47 2.16 10.02
CA LEU A 176 4.19 1.92 11.44
C LEU A 176 4.60 0.49 11.87
N SER A 177 4.32 -0.51 11.03
CA SER A 177 4.72 -1.89 11.31
C SER A 177 6.23 -2.10 11.23
N GLN A 178 6.93 -1.37 10.36
CA GLN A 178 8.40 -1.36 10.32
C GLN A 178 8.98 -0.82 11.63
N ASP A 179 8.48 0.32 12.11
CA ASP A 179 8.93 0.93 13.36
C ASP A 179 8.60 0.02 14.57
N SER A 180 7.40 -0.58 14.58
CA SER A 180 7.00 -1.53 15.63
C SER A 180 7.90 -2.76 15.67
N MET A 181 8.26 -3.30 14.49
CA MET A 181 9.21 -4.41 14.38
C MET A 181 10.59 -4.02 14.90
N GLU A 182 11.07 -2.82 14.59
CA GLU A 182 12.38 -2.34 15.03
C GLU A 182 12.41 -2.14 16.56
N ILE A 183 11.33 -1.60 17.15
CA ILE A 183 11.17 -1.50 18.61
C ILE A 183 11.19 -2.89 19.25
N ALA A 184 10.38 -3.83 18.75
CA ALA A 184 10.34 -5.19 19.30
C ALA A 184 11.69 -5.92 19.17
N ARG A 185 12.44 -5.66 18.09
CA ARG A 185 13.80 -6.17 17.90
C ARG A 185 14.76 -5.65 18.97
N GLN A 186 14.68 -4.35 19.25
CA GLN A 186 15.50 -3.69 20.27
C GLN A 186 15.14 -4.20 21.67
N ASP A 187 13.85 -4.38 21.96
CA ASP A 187 13.37 -4.94 23.22
C ASP A 187 13.85 -6.38 23.43
N ALA A 188 13.75 -7.24 22.41
CA ALA A 188 14.27 -8.61 22.48
C ALA A 188 15.79 -8.62 22.71
N SER A 189 16.53 -7.71 22.06
CA SER A 189 17.97 -7.58 22.24
C SER A 189 18.33 -7.09 23.65
N PHE A 190 17.58 -6.14 24.19
CA PHE A 190 17.75 -5.62 25.55
C PHE A 190 17.48 -6.69 26.60
N ASN A 191 16.39 -7.47 26.46
CA ASN A 191 16.08 -8.57 27.36
C ASN A 191 17.17 -9.66 27.34
N ARG A 192 17.78 -9.94 26.18
CA ARG A 192 18.93 -10.88 26.10
C ARG A 192 20.12 -10.39 26.93
N LEU A 193 20.41 -9.10 26.91
CA LEU A 193 21.48 -8.51 27.72
C LEU A 193 21.18 -8.63 29.22
N LEU A 194 19.94 -8.39 29.63
CA LEU A 194 19.52 -8.56 31.04
C LEU A 194 19.64 -10.02 31.50
N LEU A 195 19.25 -10.98 30.66
CA LEU A 195 19.43 -12.41 30.96
C LEU A 195 20.91 -12.76 31.10
N GLU A 196 21.78 -12.23 30.25
CA GLU A 196 23.22 -12.47 30.34
C GLU A 196 23.80 -11.92 31.66
N ASP A 197 23.39 -10.72 32.06
CA ASP A 197 23.77 -10.13 33.34
C ASP A 197 23.28 -10.96 34.54
N ALA A 198 22.02 -11.38 34.54
CA ALA A 198 21.44 -12.23 35.58
C ALA A 198 22.18 -13.57 35.70
N ARG A 199 22.57 -14.18 34.57
CA ARG A 199 23.38 -15.41 34.55
C ARG A 199 24.77 -15.20 35.18
N LYS A 200 25.43 -14.08 34.87
CA LYS A 200 26.73 -13.73 35.47
C LYS A 200 26.62 -13.53 36.98
N ARG A 201 25.59 -12.81 37.44
CA ARG A 201 25.30 -12.58 38.86
C ARG A 201 24.97 -13.88 39.59
N HIS A 202 24.21 -14.78 38.98
CA HIS A 202 23.92 -16.09 39.54
C HIS A 202 25.19 -16.95 39.65
N ALA A 203 26.04 -16.97 38.61
CA ALA A 203 27.31 -17.68 38.63
C ALA A 203 28.28 -17.14 39.70
N GLY A 204 28.20 -15.84 40.02
CA GLY A 204 28.91 -15.20 41.13
C GLY A 204 28.27 -15.42 42.50
N GLY A 205 27.14 -16.14 42.60
CA GLY A 205 26.43 -16.44 43.84
C GLY A 205 25.61 -15.29 44.43
N VAL A 206 25.43 -14.19 43.70
CA VAL A 206 24.74 -12.97 44.19
C VAL A 206 23.29 -12.84 43.70
N ALA A 207 22.83 -13.72 42.80
CA ALA A 207 21.45 -13.78 42.32
C ALA A 207 20.87 -15.21 42.42
N PRO A 208 19.58 -15.38 42.74
CA PRO A 208 18.94 -16.70 42.82
C PRO A 208 18.63 -17.28 41.42
N PRO A 209 18.51 -18.62 41.27
CA PRO A 209 18.12 -19.25 40.00
C PRO A 209 16.77 -18.78 39.45
N SER A 210 15.84 -18.39 40.33
CA SER A 210 14.53 -17.86 39.94
C SER A 210 14.62 -16.55 39.16
N GLU A 211 15.63 -15.72 39.43
CA GLU A 211 15.86 -14.50 38.67
C GLU A 211 16.26 -14.79 37.23
N VAL A 212 17.16 -15.78 37.03
CA VAL A 212 17.55 -16.23 35.68
C VAL A 212 16.34 -16.75 34.93
N LEU A 213 15.53 -17.61 35.57
CA LEU A 213 14.32 -18.17 34.94
C LEU A 213 13.31 -17.09 34.55
N ASN A 214 13.15 -16.04 35.37
CA ASN A 214 12.29 -14.91 35.04
C ASN A 214 12.77 -14.15 33.79
N PHE A 215 14.08 -13.90 33.67
CA PHE A 215 14.63 -13.26 32.47
C PHE A 215 14.60 -14.16 31.24
N GLU A 216 14.73 -15.49 31.40
CA GLU A 216 14.53 -16.43 30.29
C GLU A 216 13.10 -16.36 29.74
N LEU A 217 12.10 -16.28 30.62
CA LEU A 217 10.71 -16.07 30.22
C LEU A 217 10.51 -14.72 29.51
N GLN A 218 11.13 -13.64 30.00
CA GLN A 218 11.04 -12.32 29.38
C GLN A 218 11.67 -12.30 27.98
N VAL A 219 12.84 -12.92 27.79
CA VAL A 219 13.45 -13.10 26.46
C VAL A 219 12.54 -13.90 25.54
N GLY A 220 11.94 -14.99 26.05
CA GLY A 220 11.01 -15.81 25.27
C GLY A 220 9.80 -15.01 24.78
N ASN A 221 9.20 -14.21 25.65
CA ASN A 221 8.07 -13.35 25.29
C ASN A 221 8.46 -12.26 24.29
N ALA A 222 9.56 -11.54 24.55
CA ALA A 222 10.03 -10.48 23.66
C ALA A 222 10.40 -10.99 22.26
N GLU A 223 10.93 -12.22 22.15
CA GLU A 223 11.21 -12.85 20.86
C GLU A 223 9.93 -13.23 20.10
N VAL A 224 8.91 -13.73 20.80
CA VAL A 224 7.60 -14.00 20.20
C VAL A 224 6.98 -12.71 19.68
N ASP A 225 7.07 -11.63 20.44
CA ASP A 225 6.57 -10.30 20.04
C ASP A 225 7.32 -9.76 18.82
N TYR A 226 8.65 -9.92 18.77
CA TYR A 226 9.45 -9.56 17.60
C TYR A 226 9.04 -10.35 16.35
N ILE A 227 8.89 -11.68 16.46
CA ILE A 227 8.45 -12.53 15.34
C ILE A 227 7.05 -12.11 14.86
N ALA A 228 6.14 -11.77 15.77
CA ALA A 228 4.81 -11.29 15.42
C ALA A 228 4.86 -9.94 14.68
N ALA A 229 5.66 -8.99 15.18
CA ALA A 229 5.84 -7.68 14.56
C ALA A 229 6.51 -7.78 13.18
N GLU A 230 7.50 -8.65 13.02
CA GLU A 230 8.14 -8.92 11.73
C GLU A 230 7.12 -9.46 10.71
N ARG A 231 6.28 -10.42 11.09
CA ARG A 231 5.22 -10.94 10.22
C ARG A 231 4.23 -9.85 9.81
N ALA A 232 3.84 -8.99 10.75
CA ALA A 232 2.94 -7.87 10.47
C ALA A 232 3.55 -6.90 9.45
N TRP A 233 4.84 -6.57 9.59
CA TRP A 233 5.56 -5.74 8.63
C TRP A 233 5.64 -6.39 7.24
N ARG A 234 6.00 -7.67 7.17
CA ARG A 234 6.04 -8.42 5.89
C ARG A 234 4.67 -8.41 5.21
N GLN A 235 3.59 -8.64 5.96
CA GLN A 235 2.23 -8.59 5.44
C GLN A 235 1.86 -7.19 4.93
N ALA A 236 2.21 -6.13 5.66
CA ALA A 236 1.96 -4.76 5.25
C ALA A 236 2.67 -4.40 3.93
N ILE A 237 3.92 -4.84 3.76
CA ILE A 237 4.67 -4.67 2.50
C ILE A 237 4.02 -5.44 1.35
N VAL A 238 3.55 -6.67 1.57
CA VAL A 238 2.85 -7.45 0.53
C VAL A 238 1.55 -6.74 0.09
N VAL A 239 0.78 -6.22 1.04
CA VAL A 239 -0.44 -5.44 0.73
C VAL A 239 -0.08 -4.19 -0.08
N LEU A 240 0.93 -3.43 0.35
CA LEU A 240 1.38 -2.26 -0.40
C LEU A 240 1.82 -2.64 -1.82
N ALA A 241 2.69 -3.64 -1.96
CA ALA A 241 3.18 -4.12 -3.25
C ALA A 241 2.06 -4.56 -4.20
N SER A 242 1.00 -5.19 -3.66
CA SER A 242 -0.17 -5.59 -4.44
C SER A 242 -0.89 -4.39 -5.06
N LEU A 243 -1.00 -3.28 -4.33
CA LEU A 243 -1.59 -2.02 -4.82
C LEU A 243 -0.70 -1.33 -5.85
N LEU A 244 0.61 -1.51 -5.75
CA LEU A 244 1.61 -0.99 -6.70
C LEU A 244 1.77 -1.90 -7.94
N ALA A 245 1.04 -3.01 -8.00
CA ALA A 245 1.20 -4.06 -9.00
C ALA A 245 2.66 -4.54 -9.13
N VAL A 246 3.35 -4.66 -8.00
CA VAL A 246 4.70 -5.23 -7.91
C VAL A 246 4.58 -6.64 -7.36
N SER A 247 5.03 -7.62 -8.15
CA SER A 247 5.11 -9.02 -7.75
C SER A 247 6.57 -9.44 -7.78
N GLU A 248 7.13 -9.67 -6.59
CA GLU A 248 8.50 -10.15 -6.43
C GLU A 248 8.60 -10.95 -5.13
N ASP A 249 9.31 -12.08 -5.19
CA ASP A 249 9.59 -12.89 -4.00
C ASP A 249 10.47 -12.11 -3.02
N ASP A 250 10.18 -12.28 -1.74
CA ASP A 250 10.85 -11.62 -0.62
C ASP A 250 10.93 -10.09 -0.76
N ILE A 251 9.85 -9.46 -1.24
CA ILE A 251 9.79 -8.01 -1.47
C ILE A 251 10.15 -7.18 -0.23
N TRP A 252 9.83 -7.66 0.97
CA TRP A 252 10.21 -7.03 2.25
C TRP A 252 11.73 -6.89 2.43
N ALA A 253 12.54 -7.77 1.86
CA ALA A 253 14.00 -7.67 1.93
C ALA A 253 14.57 -6.57 1.02
N LYS A 254 13.78 -6.12 0.03
CA LYS A 254 14.22 -5.28 -1.10
C LYS A 254 13.65 -3.86 -1.06
N VAL A 255 12.78 -3.56 -0.09
CA VAL A 255 12.07 -2.28 0.02
C VAL A 255 12.61 -1.45 1.18
N GLU A 256 12.82 -0.17 0.91
CA GLU A 256 13.04 0.89 1.89
C GLU A 256 11.92 1.93 1.73
N LEU A 257 11.16 2.14 2.79
CA LEU A 257 10.12 3.18 2.83
C LEU A 257 10.71 4.46 3.39
N ILE A 258 10.47 5.58 2.70
CA ILE A 258 10.94 6.90 3.13
C ILE A 258 9.78 7.60 3.85
N PRO A 259 9.90 7.88 5.16
CA PRO A 259 8.84 8.57 5.89
C PRO A 259 8.65 10.01 5.40
N PRO A 260 7.42 10.55 5.47
CA PRO A 260 7.17 11.95 5.10
C PRO A 260 7.88 12.93 6.06
N SER A 261 8.22 14.11 5.55
CA SER A 261 8.86 15.16 6.36
C SER A 261 7.99 15.57 7.57
N PRO A 262 8.58 15.78 8.77
CA PRO A 262 7.85 16.15 9.99
C PRO A 262 7.04 17.46 9.87
N GLU A 263 7.41 18.34 8.96
CA GLU A 263 6.72 19.61 8.69
C GLU A 263 5.26 19.41 8.26
N LEU A 264 4.94 18.27 7.62
CA LEU A 264 3.58 17.94 7.19
C LEU A 264 2.62 17.62 8.34
N LEU A 265 3.12 17.42 9.57
CA LEU A 265 2.30 17.11 10.75
C LEU A 265 1.60 18.33 11.36
N HIS A 266 2.00 19.55 10.97
CA HIS A 266 1.53 20.80 11.61
C HIS A 266 0.42 21.51 10.83
N TYR A 267 -0.22 20.85 9.86
CA TYR A 267 -1.31 21.47 9.11
C TYR A 267 -2.59 21.52 9.94
N GLU A 268 -3.09 22.71 10.26
CA GLU A 268 -4.39 22.86 10.93
C GLU A 268 -5.53 22.53 9.97
N LEU A 269 -6.12 21.33 10.12
CA LEU A 269 -7.34 20.95 9.42
C LEU A 269 -8.56 21.53 10.14
N SER A 270 -9.39 22.31 9.45
CA SER A 270 -10.71 22.70 9.96
C SER A 270 -11.84 21.93 9.26
N LEU A 271 -12.75 21.37 10.06
CA LEU A 271 -13.85 20.54 9.56
C LEU A 271 -14.72 21.25 8.51
N PRO A 272 -15.13 22.53 8.68
CA PRO A 272 -15.93 23.22 7.67
C PRO A 272 -15.22 23.36 6.32
N LYS A 273 -13.89 23.63 6.34
CA LYS A 273 -13.10 23.72 5.10
C LYS A 273 -13.02 22.36 4.41
N LEU A 274 -12.79 21.28 5.16
CA LEU A 274 -12.74 19.94 4.60
C LEU A 274 -14.08 19.47 4.04
N LEU A 275 -15.19 19.80 4.71
CA LEU A 275 -16.52 19.47 4.24
C LEU A 275 -16.82 20.15 2.91
N ASN A 276 -16.52 21.45 2.78
CA ASN A 276 -16.71 22.17 1.52
C ASN A 276 -15.86 21.57 0.40
N VAL A 277 -14.57 21.29 0.66
CA VAL A 277 -13.69 20.63 -0.31
C VAL A 277 -14.23 19.26 -0.71
N ALA A 278 -14.76 18.48 0.24
CA ALA A 278 -15.35 17.18 -0.03
C ALA A 278 -16.60 17.30 -0.90
N LEU A 279 -17.53 18.22 -0.59
CA LEU A 279 -18.75 18.42 -1.37
C LEU A 279 -18.45 18.87 -2.80
N GLU A 280 -17.44 19.72 -2.99
CA GLU A 280 -17.09 20.25 -4.32
C GLU A 280 -16.27 19.27 -5.18
N ARG A 281 -15.38 18.48 -4.54
CA ARG A 281 -14.36 17.71 -5.27
C ARG A 281 -14.57 16.20 -5.28
N ARG A 282 -15.54 15.66 -4.54
CA ARG A 282 -15.80 14.22 -4.52
C ARG A 282 -16.52 13.77 -5.81
N PRO A 283 -15.88 12.92 -6.64
CA PRO A 283 -16.50 12.46 -7.88
C PRO A 283 -17.75 11.62 -7.64
N ASP A 284 -17.82 10.87 -6.53
CA ASP A 284 -18.98 10.05 -6.18
C ASP A 284 -20.25 10.87 -5.91
N LEU A 285 -20.12 12.12 -5.44
CA LEU A 285 -21.25 13.04 -5.28
C LEU A 285 -21.71 13.66 -6.61
N ARG A 286 -20.90 13.58 -7.67
CA ARG A 286 -21.23 14.06 -9.02
C ARG A 286 -21.89 12.98 -9.88
N ILE A 287 -21.84 11.72 -9.44
CA ILE A 287 -22.50 10.58 -10.08
C ILE A 287 -23.99 10.52 -9.69
N ALA A 288 -24.32 10.92 -8.45
CA ALA A 288 -25.67 10.92 -7.87
C ALA A 288 -26.50 12.12 -8.32
#